data_AF-A0A7C4J281-F1
#
_entry.id   AF-A0A7C4J281-F1
#
_cell.length_a   1.000
_cell.length_b   1.000
_cell.length_c   1.000
_cell.angle_alpha   90.00
_cell.angle_beta   90.00
_cell.angle_gamma   90.00
#
_symmetry.space_group_name_H-M   'P 1'
#
loop_
_entity.id
_entity.type
_entity.pdbx_description
1 polymer ?
#
loop_
_entity_poly.entity_id
_entity_poly.type
_entity_poly.pdbx_seq_one_letter_code
_entity_poly.pdbx_strand_id
1 'polypeptide(L)' 'MNVARAMGNSLDDSYIPELIKAFDSNNDERVQRMIAWALGRIGGSRAKAALQHFRNSATAAVKEEIEIALDG' A
#
# COMPACT_ATOMS: atom_id res chain seq x y z
N MET A 1 -3.63 14.11 9.97
CA MET A 1 -2.79 13.81 8.78
C MET A 1 -2.56 12.31 8.76
N ASN A 2 -2.76 11.61 7.63
CA ASN A 2 -2.59 10.16 7.58
C ASN A 2 -1.10 9.83 7.39
N VAL A 3 -0.54 8.99 8.27
CA VAL A 3 0.88 8.59 8.28
C VAL A 3 1.28 7.92 6.97
N ALA A 4 0.45 7.01 6.45
CA ALA A 4 0.72 6.33 5.17
C ALA A 4 0.80 7.32 4.00
N ARG A 5 -0.03 8.38 4.02
CA ARG A 5 0.02 9.44 3.01
C ARG A 5 1.33 10.21 3.05
N ALA A 6 1.86 10.48 4.25
CA ALA A 6 3.14 11.16 4.40
C ALA A 6 4.29 10.28 3.87
N MET A 7 4.29 8.99 4.20
CA MET A 7 5.27 8.01 3.69
C MET A 7 5.19 7.86 2.16
N GLY A 8 3.98 7.77 1.59
CA GLY A 8 3.82 7.71 0.13
C GLY A 8 4.26 8.98 -0.60
N ASN A 9 4.18 10.14 0.05
CA ASN A 9 4.64 11.40 -0.51
C ASN A 9 6.16 11.59 -0.43
N SER A 10 6.85 10.94 0.51
CA SER A 10 8.31 11.04 0.60
C SER A 10 9.03 10.23 -0.48
N LEU A 11 8.35 9.25 -1.09
CA LEU A 11 8.92 8.30 -2.05
C LEU A 11 10.13 7.52 -1.49
N ASP A 12 10.23 7.44 -0.18
CA ASP A 12 11.33 6.78 0.52
C ASP A 12 11.01 5.29 0.68
N ASP A 13 11.80 4.45 0.03
CA ASP A 13 11.63 3.01 0.02
C ASP A 13 11.90 2.34 1.37
N SER A 14 12.51 3.05 2.32
CA SER A 14 12.71 2.58 3.69
C SER A 14 11.39 2.44 4.46
N TYR A 15 10.30 3.09 4.02
CA TYR A 15 8.98 2.94 4.63
C TYR A 15 8.21 1.70 4.17
N ILE A 16 8.66 0.99 3.14
CA ILE A 16 7.96 -0.19 2.61
C ILE A 16 7.70 -1.26 3.70
N PRO A 17 8.68 -1.65 4.56
CA PRO A 17 8.44 -2.65 5.60
C PRO A 17 7.38 -2.23 6.63
N GLU A 18 7.37 -0.94 7.01
CA GLU A 18 6.38 -0.40 7.96
C GLU A 18 4.99 -0.33 7.33
N LEU A 19 4.89 0.06 6.06
CA LEU A 19 3.64 0.03 5.31
C LEU A 19 3.09 -1.39 5.19
N ILE A 20 3.95 -2.39 4.96
CA ILE A 20 3.54 -3.80 4.89
C ILE A 20 2.96 -4.25 6.23
N LYS A 21 3.69 -4.01 7.32
CA LYS A 21 3.24 -4.35 8.67
C LYS A 21 1.94 -3.63 9.04
N ALA A 22 1.78 -2.37 8.64
CA ALA A 22 0.57 -1.60 8.86
C ALA A 22 -0.64 -2.15 8.08
N PHE A 23 -0.41 -2.73 6.89
CA PHE A 23 -1.48 -3.35 6.11
C PHE A 23 -2.02 -4.59 6.81
N ASP A 24 -1.13 -5.48 7.27
CA ASP A 24 -1.49 -6.74 7.90
C ASP A 24 -2.10 -6.57 9.31
N SER A 25 -1.68 -5.52 10.03
CA SER A 25 -2.15 -5.25 11.39
C SER A 25 -3.43 -4.41 11.46
N ASN A 26 -3.99 -3.98 10.32
CA ASN A 26 -5.13 -3.09 10.27
C ASN A 26 -6.26 -3.66 9.41
N ASN A 27 -7.48 -3.70 9.96
CA ASN A 27 -8.68 -4.18 9.26
C ASN A 27 -9.58 -3.05 8.72
N ASP A 28 -9.21 -1.77 8.90
CA ASP A 28 -9.94 -0.65 8.30
C ASP A 28 -9.53 -0.52 6.83
N GLU A 29 -10.46 -0.85 5.93
CA GLU A 29 -10.25 -0.78 4.48
C GLU A 29 -9.78 0.59 4.00
N ARG A 30 -10.17 1.69 4.66
CA ARG A 30 -9.71 3.04 4.28
C ARG A 30 -8.22 3.20 4.55
N VAL A 31 -7.72 2.60 5.62
CA VAL A 31 -6.29 2.60 5.95
C VAL A 31 -5.54 1.71 4.98
N GLN A 32 -6.04 0.50 4.72
CA GLN A 32 -5.45 -0.42 3.74
C GLN A 32 -5.37 0.18 2.33
N ARG A 33 -6.43 0.86 1.86
CA ARG A 33 -6.41 1.60 0.59
C ARG A 33 -5.33 2.69 0.57
N MET A 34 -5.21 3.48 1.64
CA MET A 34 -4.16 4.51 1.71
C MET A 34 -2.75 3.90 1.70
N ILE A 35 -2.56 2.73 2.32
CA ILE A 35 -1.28 2.02 2.29
C ILE A 35 -0.99 1.52 0.88
N ALA A 36 -1.97 0.93 0.19
CA ALA A 36 -1.82 0.51 -1.20
C ALA A 36 -1.43 1.68 -2.11
N TRP A 37 -2.12 2.81 -1.97
CA TRP A 37 -1.79 4.06 -2.67
C TRP A 37 -0.36 4.53 -2.37
N ALA A 38 0.06 4.51 -1.11
CA ALA A 38 1.39 4.92 -0.70
C ALA A 38 2.49 4.02 -1.31
N LEU A 39 2.27 2.71 -1.31
CA LEU A 39 3.17 1.74 -1.93
C LEU A 39 3.25 1.91 -3.45
N GLY A 40 2.11 2.17 -4.12
CA GLY A 40 2.08 2.48 -5.55
C GLY A 40 2.93 3.70 -5.88
N ARG A 41 2.80 4.77 -5.07
CA ARG A 41 3.61 5.98 -5.23
C ARG A 41 5.09 5.76 -5.01
N ILE A 42 5.48 5.07 -3.93
CA ILE A 42 6.89 4.76 -3.66
C ILE A 42 7.46 3.94 -4.82
N GLY A 43 6.69 2.98 -5.33
CA GLY A 43 7.05 2.19 -6.49
C GLY A 43 8.24 1.25 -6.26
N GLY A 44 8.86 0.82 -7.36
CA GLY A 44 9.95 -0.16 -7.33
C GLY A 44 9.50 -1.60 -7.10
N SER A 45 10.44 -2.53 -7.26
CA SER A 45 10.16 -3.98 -7.22
C SER A 45 9.61 -4.45 -5.86
N ARG A 46 10.12 -3.88 -4.76
CA ARG A 46 9.68 -4.21 -3.40
C ARG A 46 8.23 -3.80 -3.13
N ALA A 47 7.83 -2.58 -3.51
CA ALA A 47 6.46 -2.13 -3.31
C ALA A 47 5.49 -2.89 -4.22
N LYS A 48 5.86 -3.15 -5.49
CA LYS A 48 5.06 -3.98 -6.41
C LYS A 48 4.86 -5.40 -5.89
N ALA A 49 5.90 -6.03 -5.33
CA ALA A 49 5.79 -7.35 -4.72
C ALA A 49 4.82 -7.35 -3.51
N ALA A 50 4.87 -6.31 -2.67
CA ALA A 50 3.94 -6.16 -1.55
C ALA A 50 2.49 -6.00 -2.02
N LEU A 51 2.24 -5.13 -3.00
CA LEU A 51 0.90 -4.92 -3.59
C LEU A 51 0.34 -6.23 -4.18
N GLN A 52 1.15 -6.99 -4.92
CA GLN A 52 0.74 -8.29 -5.46
C GLN A 52 0.40 -9.29 -4.36
N HIS A 53 1.14 -9.29 -3.24
CA HIS A 53 0.84 -10.13 -2.10
C HIS A 53 -0.51 -9.78 -1.47
N PHE A 54 -0.77 -8.48 -1.22
CA PHE A 54 -2.01 -8.00 -0.62
C PHE A 54 -3.24 -8.25 -1.47
N ARG A 55 -3.11 -8.22 -2.80
CA ARG A 55 -4.22 -8.48 -3.73
C ARG A 55 -4.93 -9.82 -3.47
N ASN A 56 -4.21 -10.81 -2.94
CA ASN A 56 -4.76 -12.15 -2.69
C ASN A 56 -5.66 -12.19 -1.45
N SER A 57 -5.36 -11.40 -0.42
CA SER A 57 -6.07 -11.38 0.88
C SER A 57 -7.01 -10.18 1.06
N ALA A 58 -6.90 -9.15 0.22
CA ALA A 58 -7.69 -7.93 0.30
C ALA A 58 -9.19 -8.14 -0.03
N THR A 59 -10.06 -7.27 0.52
CA THR A 59 -11.47 -7.17 0.11
C THR A 59 -11.60 -6.56 -1.28
N ALA A 60 -12.77 -6.67 -1.91
CA ALA A 60 -12.99 -6.12 -3.27
C ALA A 60 -12.65 -4.62 -3.35
N ALA A 61 -13.03 -3.83 -2.35
CA ALA A 61 -12.77 -2.39 -2.31
C ALA A 61 -11.27 -2.06 -2.16
N VAL A 62 -10.50 -2.91 -1.48
CA VAL A 62 -9.05 -2.72 -1.33
C VAL A 62 -8.29 -3.24 -2.56
N LYS A 63 -8.78 -4.30 -3.20
CA LYS A 63 -8.20 -4.83 -4.45
C LYS A 63 -8.22 -3.82 -5.58
N GLU A 64 -9.31 -3.07 -5.74
CA GLU A 64 -9.41 -2.02 -6.75
C GLU A 64 -8.29 -0.98 -6.61
N GLU A 65 -8.04 -0.50 -5.39
CA GLU A 65 -6.95 0.44 -5.13
C GLU A 65 -5.56 -0.17 -5.37
N ILE A 66 -5.37 -1.44 -5.01
CA ILE A 66 -4.12 -2.17 -5.27
C ILE A 66 -3.86 -2.29 -6.77
N GLU A 67 -4.89 -2.53 -7.58
CA GLU A 67 -4.76 -2.62 -9.04
C GLU A 67 -4.39 -1.26 -9.64
N ILE A 68 -5.05 -0.18 -9.22
CA ILE A 68 -4.70 1.20 -9.61
C ILE A 68 -3.23 1.51 -9.25
N ALA A 69 -2.79 1.10 -8.06
CA ALA A 69 -1.42 1.31 -7.59
C ALA A 69 -0.37 0.49 -8.35
N LEU A 70 -0.75 -0.64 -8.96
CA LEU A 70 0.14 -1.49 -9.77
C LEU A 70 0.27 -1.00 -11.22
N ASP A 71 -0.78 -0.37 -11.74
CA ASP A 71 -0.85 0.14 -13.12
C ASP A 71 -0.15 1.49 -13.32
N GLY A 72 0.16 2.20 -12.22
CA GLY A 72 0.87 3.49 -12.21
C GLY A 72 2.39 3.43 -12.18
#